data_AF-A0A429X2D9-F1
#
_entry.id   AF-A0A429X2D9-F1
#
_cell.length_a   1.000
_cell.length_b   1.000
_cell.length_c   1.000
_cell.angle_alpha   90.00
_cell.angle_beta   90.00
_cell.angle_gamma   90.00
#
_symmetry.space_group_name_H-M   'P 1'
#
loop_
_entity.id
_entity.type
_entity.pdbx_description
1 polymer ?
#
loop_
_entity_poly.entity_id
_entity_poly.type
_entity_poly.pdbx_seq_one_letter_code
_entity_poly.pdbx_strand_id
1 'polypeptide(L)'
;MGAQQKLDNDLKLLNDFHRSHEKALDEIQKLDSRMDHLAPYEIGKLQYLYTKAERQAWNIAAWHKKKQKYYEGMAEIAQGQEYKQMRDSGKTGTDAQYLSRISKGAQLTEAAKYEGDYITWRGIAQTYEGARLALKDILKSIEAQGGS
;
A
#
# COMPACT_ATOMS: atom_id res chain seq x y z
N MET A 1 -26.76 8.07 -1.22
CA MET A 1 -26.41 6.98 -2.16
C MET A 1 -24.99 7.07 -2.75
N GLY A 2 -24.43 8.25 -3.05
CA GLY A 2 -23.09 8.34 -3.70
C GLY A 2 -21.85 8.02 -2.86
N ALA A 3 -21.88 8.22 -1.53
CA ALA A 3 -20.70 7.97 -0.68
C ALA A 3 -20.40 6.47 -0.49
N GLN A 4 -21.43 5.65 -0.35
CA GLN A 4 -21.31 4.21 -0.16
C GLN A 4 -20.84 3.52 -1.44
N GLN A 5 -21.41 3.89 -2.59
CA GLN A 5 -20.98 3.41 -3.91
C GLN A 5 -19.51 3.75 -4.21
N LYS A 6 -19.01 4.91 -3.78
CA LYS A 6 -17.60 5.29 -3.92
C LYS A 6 -16.68 4.43 -3.05
N LEU A 7 -17.12 4.09 -1.85
CA LEU A 7 -16.35 3.27 -0.91
C LEU A 7 -16.27 1.82 -1.39
N ASP A 8 -17.38 1.28 -1.92
CA ASP A 8 -17.44 -0.04 -2.53
C ASP A 8 -16.53 -0.14 -3.77
N ASN A 9 -16.48 0.92 -4.58
CA ASN A 9 -15.57 1.01 -5.72
C ASN A 9 -14.09 1.08 -5.30
N ASP A 10 -13.76 1.86 -4.26
CA ASP A 10 -12.39 1.97 -3.73
C ASP A 10 -11.90 0.61 -3.16
N LEU A 11 -12.77 -0.18 -2.53
CA LEU A 11 -12.45 -1.51 -2.03
C LEU A 11 -12.33 -2.55 -3.14
N LYS A 12 -13.22 -2.48 -4.15
CA LYS A 12 -13.10 -3.33 -5.34
C LYS A 12 -11.77 -3.12 -6.04
N LEU A 13 -11.36 -1.87 -6.21
CA LEU A 13 -10.08 -1.52 -6.83
C LEU A 13 -8.88 -2.07 -6.05
N LEU A 14 -8.90 -1.95 -4.72
CA LEU A 14 -7.87 -2.55 -3.86
C LEU A 14 -7.77 -4.07 -4.06
N ASN A 15 -8.91 -4.76 -4.05
CA ASN A 15 -8.96 -6.22 -4.26
C ASN A 15 -8.44 -6.62 -5.65
N ASP A 16 -8.73 -5.82 -6.68
CA ASP A 16 -8.23 -6.05 -8.03
C ASP A 16 -6.69 -5.91 -8.09
N PHE A 17 -6.11 -4.98 -7.31
CA PHE A 17 -4.65 -4.87 -7.16
C PHE A 17 -4.06 -6.09 -6.46
N HIS A 18 -4.65 -6.54 -5.35
CA HIS A 18 -4.20 -7.76 -4.65
C HIS A 18 -4.23 -8.98 -5.57
N ARG A 19 -5.34 -9.21 -6.28
CA ARG A 19 -5.46 -10.35 -7.20
C ARG A 19 -4.43 -10.29 -8.33
N SER A 20 -4.15 -9.08 -8.84
CA SER A 20 -3.14 -8.88 -9.88
C SER A 20 -1.72 -9.10 -9.36
N HIS A 21 -1.47 -8.71 -8.10
CA HIS A 21 -0.21 -8.96 -7.40
C HIS A 21 0.01 -10.45 -7.15
N GLU A 22 -0.99 -11.16 -6.63
CA GLU A 22 -0.95 -12.62 -6.42
C GLU A 22 -0.69 -13.38 -7.73
N LYS A 23 -1.39 -13.03 -8.81
CA LYS A 23 -1.12 -13.63 -10.14
C LYS A 23 0.32 -13.42 -10.59
N ALA A 24 0.88 -12.24 -10.37
CA ALA A 24 2.27 -11.98 -10.71
C ALA A 24 3.22 -12.85 -9.87
N LEU A 25 2.92 -13.05 -8.58
CA LEU A 25 3.70 -13.94 -7.70
C LEU A 25 3.64 -15.40 -8.13
N ASP A 26 2.47 -15.91 -8.51
CA ASP A 26 2.33 -17.28 -9.02
C ASP A 26 3.17 -17.50 -10.29
N GLU A 27 3.23 -16.50 -11.17
CA GLU A 27 4.05 -16.55 -12.39
C GLU A 27 5.54 -16.42 -12.09
N ILE A 28 5.92 -15.56 -11.15
CA ILE A 28 7.30 -15.44 -10.65
C ILE A 28 7.75 -16.78 -10.08
N GLN A 29 6.99 -17.37 -9.18
CA GLN A 29 7.36 -18.62 -8.50
C GLN A 29 7.63 -19.77 -9.47
N LYS A 30 6.87 -19.86 -10.57
CA LYS A 30 7.07 -20.87 -11.63
C LYS A 30 8.39 -20.73 -12.39
N LEU A 31 8.91 -19.50 -12.50
CA LEU A 31 10.20 -19.24 -13.14
C LEU A 31 11.33 -19.35 -12.12
N ASP A 32 11.14 -18.79 -10.93
CA ASP A 32 12.11 -18.76 -9.83
C ASP A 32 12.48 -20.16 -9.36
N SER A 33 11.52 -21.10 -9.34
CA SER A 33 11.76 -22.50 -8.96
C SER A 33 12.73 -23.26 -9.89
N ARG A 34 13.05 -22.70 -11.06
CA ARG A 34 13.96 -23.27 -12.05
C ARG A 34 14.98 -22.26 -12.55
N MET A 35 15.37 -21.31 -11.68
CA MET A 35 16.20 -20.16 -12.04
C MET A 35 17.53 -20.55 -12.73
N ASP A 36 18.18 -21.63 -12.28
CA ASP A 36 19.45 -22.13 -12.85
C ASP A 36 19.33 -22.68 -14.28
N HIS A 37 18.10 -22.87 -14.77
CA HIS A 37 17.81 -23.41 -16.10
C HIS A 37 17.09 -22.41 -17.00
N LEU A 38 16.94 -21.15 -16.56
CA LEU A 38 16.26 -20.14 -17.35
C LEU A 38 17.12 -19.69 -18.52
N ALA A 39 16.51 -19.68 -19.70
CA ALA A 39 17.11 -19.01 -20.84
C ALA A 39 17.09 -17.47 -20.65
N PRO A 40 17.96 -16.71 -21.32
CA PRO A 40 18.03 -15.25 -21.16
C PRO A 40 16.67 -14.54 -21.36
N TYR A 41 15.87 -14.97 -22.33
CA TYR A 41 14.53 -14.40 -22.55
C TYR A 41 13.58 -14.69 -21.38
N GLU A 42 13.73 -15.81 -20.66
CA GLU A 42 12.93 -16.14 -19.49
C GLU A 42 13.36 -15.32 -18.27
N ILE A 43 14.65 -15.02 -18.13
CA ILE A 43 15.17 -14.07 -17.12
C ILE A 43 14.61 -12.67 -17.39
N GLY A 44 14.57 -12.24 -18.67
CA GLY A 44 13.91 -10.99 -19.07
C GLY A 44 12.41 -10.98 -18.74
N LYS A 45 11.71 -12.11 -18.96
CA LYS A 45 10.31 -12.27 -18.54
C LYS A 45 10.16 -12.17 -17.02
N LEU A 46 11.03 -12.81 -16.25
CA LEU A 46 11.03 -12.76 -14.79
C LEU A 46 11.22 -11.32 -14.29
N GLN A 47 12.16 -10.57 -14.88
CA GLN A 47 12.35 -9.15 -14.58
C GLN A 47 11.07 -8.32 -14.84
N TYR A 48 10.39 -8.57 -15.95
CA TYR A 48 9.12 -7.91 -16.26
C TYR A 48 8.02 -8.26 -15.25
N LEU A 49 7.96 -9.51 -14.79
CA LEU A 49 7.00 -9.93 -13.77
C LEU A 49 7.27 -9.25 -12.41
N TYR A 50 8.54 -9.12 -11.99
CA TYR A 50 8.88 -8.32 -10.81
C TYR A 50 8.48 -6.85 -10.96
N THR A 51 8.62 -6.27 -12.15
CA THR A 51 8.13 -4.90 -12.44
C THR A 51 6.61 -4.79 -12.28
N LYS A 52 5.86 -5.82 -12.72
CA LYS A 52 4.40 -5.87 -12.51
C LYS A 52 4.05 -5.98 -11.03
N ALA A 53 4.71 -6.87 -10.29
CA ALA A 53 4.49 -7.05 -8.86
C ALA A 53 4.79 -5.76 -8.08
N GLU A 54 5.92 -5.12 -8.39
CA GLU A 54 6.32 -3.80 -7.88
C GLU A 54 5.22 -2.76 -8.08
N ARG A 55 4.71 -2.63 -9.31
CA ARG A 55 3.65 -1.67 -9.63
C ARG A 55 2.38 -1.91 -8.81
N GLN A 56 1.96 -3.16 -8.65
CA GLN A 56 0.75 -3.45 -7.85
C GLN A 56 0.98 -3.20 -6.36
N ALA A 57 2.16 -3.53 -5.84
CA ALA A 57 2.52 -3.20 -4.46
C ALA A 57 2.50 -1.69 -4.20
N TRP A 58 2.99 -0.86 -5.14
CA TRP A 58 2.87 0.59 -5.05
C TRP A 58 1.43 1.09 -5.10
N ASN A 59 0.57 0.50 -5.94
CA ASN A 59 -0.85 0.86 -6.00
C ASN A 59 -1.56 0.57 -4.68
N ILE A 60 -1.28 -0.59 -4.07
CA ILE A 60 -1.81 -0.98 -2.76
C ILE A 60 -1.31 0.00 -1.69
N ALA A 61 0.01 0.27 -1.64
CA ALA A 61 0.59 1.24 -0.72
C ALA A 61 -0.08 2.61 -0.85
N ALA A 62 -0.25 3.13 -2.07
CA ALA A 62 -0.89 4.41 -2.32
C ALA A 62 -2.36 4.45 -1.82
N TRP A 63 -3.09 3.35 -1.95
CA TRP A 63 -4.44 3.23 -1.39
C TRP A 63 -4.44 3.38 0.13
N HIS A 64 -3.55 2.67 0.83
CA HIS A 64 -3.42 2.79 2.29
C HIS A 64 -2.98 4.20 2.69
N LYS A 65 -2.06 4.82 1.94
CA LYS A 65 -1.64 6.20 2.18
C LYS A 65 -2.79 7.20 2.09
N LYS A 66 -3.66 7.04 1.08
CA LYS A 66 -4.88 7.86 0.92
C LYS A 66 -5.82 7.70 2.12
N LYS A 67 -6.00 6.47 2.62
CA LYS A 67 -6.83 6.21 3.81
C LYS A 67 -6.23 6.78 5.09
N GLN A 68 -4.92 6.62 5.31
CA GLN A 68 -4.20 7.27 6.41
C GLN A 68 -4.52 8.78 6.43
N LYS A 69 -4.30 9.48 5.31
CA LYS A 69 -4.53 10.93 5.23
C LYS A 69 -5.99 11.34 5.42
N TYR A 70 -6.93 10.50 4.96
CA TYR A 70 -8.34 10.72 5.23
C TYR A 70 -8.65 10.69 6.74
N TYR A 71 -8.17 9.67 7.46
CA TYR A 71 -8.42 9.56 8.90
C TYR A 71 -7.67 10.59 9.74
N GLU A 72 -6.47 11.01 9.32
CA GLU A 72 -5.79 12.18 9.91
C GLU A 72 -6.65 13.45 9.78
N GLY A 73 -7.23 13.70 8.61
CA GLY A 73 -8.13 14.84 8.41
C GLY A 73 -9.42 14.73 9.22
N MET A 74 -10.01 13.53 9.30
CA MET A 74 -11.20 13.27 10.12
C MET A 74 -10.91 13.44 11.61
N ALA A 75 -9.68 13.22 12.08
CA ALA A 75 -9.31 13.43 13.48
C ALA A 75 -9.47 14.90 13.91
N GLU A 76 -9.06 15.84 13.06
CA GLU A 76 -9.22 17.27 13.34
C GLU A 76 -10.69 17.69 13.33
N ILE A 77 -11.46 17.17 12.37
CA ILE A 77 -12.91 17.42 12.28
C ILE A 77 -13.62 16.88 13.52
N ALA A 78 -13.34 15.63 13.90
CA ALA A 78 -13.91 14.97 15.05
C ALA A 78 -13.59 15.73 16.35
N GLN A 79 -12.35 16.21 16.50
CA GLN A 79 -11.97 17.05 17.63
C GLN A 79 -12.83 18.32 17.70
N GLY A 80 -12.96 19.04 16.58
CA GLY A 80 -13.73 20.29 16.55
C GLY A 80 -15.23 20.08 16.81
N GLN A 81 -15.81 19.04 16.22
CA GLN A 81 -17.22 18.69 16.39
C GLN A 81 -17.53 18.29 17.85
N GLU A 82 -16.71 17.40 18.42
CA GLU A 82 -16.89 16.93 19.80
C GLU A 82 -16.71 18.08 20.79
N TYR A 83 -15.71 18.95 20.58
CA TYR A 83 -15.49 20.11 21.43
C TYR A 83 -16.72 21.03 21.44
N LYS A 84 -17.25 21.35 20.25
CA LYS A 84 -18.44 22.20 20.11
C LYS A 84 -19.65 21.57 20.80
N GLN A 85 -19.91 20.28 20.54
CA GLN A 85 -21.03 19.55 21.14
C GLN A 85 -20.95 19.57 22.67
N MET A 86 -19.77 19.34 23.24
CA MET A 86 -19.58 19.35 24.70
C MET A 86 -19.74 20.75 25.30
N ARG A 87 -19.32 21.80 24.58
CA ARG A 87 -19.56 23.20 24.99
C ARG A 87 -21.05 23.55 24.95
N ASP A 88 -21.76 23.12 23.91
CA ASP A 88 -23.19 23.32 23.76
C ASP A 88 -23.99 22.54 24.82
N SER A 89 -23.46 21.42 25.31
CA SER A 89 -24.03 20.65 26.44
C SER A 89 -23.65 21.19 27.83
N GLY A 90 -23.02 22.37 27.92
CA GLY A 90 -22.70 23.03 29.18
C GLY A 90 -21.43 22.55 29.89
N LYS A 91 -20.57 21.74 29.24
CA LYS A 91 -19.28 21.36 29.83
C LYS A 91 -18.33 22.55 29.87
N THR A 92 -17.44 22.55 30.86
CA THR A 92 -16.35 23.52 30.95
C THR A 92 -15.41 23.38 29.75
N GLY A 93 -14.66 24.44 29.43
CA GLY A 93 -13.67 24.40 28.35
C GLY A 93 -12.64 23.29 28.53
N THR A 94 -12.22 23.03 29.76
CA THR A 94 -11.26 21.97 30.10
C THR A 94 -11.83 20.58 29.83
N ASP A 95 -13.06 20.32 30.27
CA ASP A 95 -13.70 19.01 30.07
C ASP A 95 -14.00 18.75 28.59
N ALA A 96 -14.47 19.75 27.87
CA ALA A 96 -14.72 19.67 26.43
C ALA A 96 -13.41 19.43 25.63
N GLN A 97 -12.31 20.04 26.07
CA GLN A 97 -11.01 19.85 25.46
C GLN A 97 -10.46 18.44 25.69
N TYR A 98 -10.68 17.88 26.88
CA TYR A 98 -10.27 16.51 27.20
C TYR A 98 -11.04 15.49 26.35
N LEU A 99 -12.37 15.58 26.32
CA LEU A 99 -13.22 14.64 25.59
C LEU A 99 -13.02 14.71 24.07
N SER A 100 -12.87 15.92 23.51
CA SER A 100 -12.57 16.08 22.08
C SER A 100 -11.23 15.45 21.66
N ARG A 101 -10.22 15.44 22.53
CA ARG A 101 -8.95 14.75 22.27
C ARG A 101 -9.10 13.23 22.25
N ILE A 102 -10.03 12.66 23.02
CA ILE A 102 -10.34 11.23 22.95
C ILE A 102 -10.93 10.90 21.57
N SER A 103 -11.90 11.70 21.11
CA SER A 103 -12.50 11.56 19.78
C SER A 103 -11.45 11.67 18.65
N LYS A 104 -10.54 12.65 18.76
CA LYS A 104 -9.36 12.75 17.88
C LYS A 104 -8.52 11.47 17.90
N GLY A 105 -8.20 10.96 19.10
CA GLY A 105 -7.36 9.79 19.30
C GLY A 105 -7.92 8.53 18.62
N ALA A 106 -9.25 8.35 18.63
CA ALA A 106 -9.90 7.24 17.93
C ALA A 106 -9.64 7.29 16.41
N GLN A 107 -9.75 8.46 15.78
CA GLN A 107 -9.45 8.64 14.35
C GLN A 107 -7.96 8.46 14.04
N LEU A 108 -7.07 8.95 14.91
CA LEU A 108 -5.62 8.75 14.77
C LEU A 108 -5.22 7.27 14.89
N THR A 109 -5.95 6.51 15.71
CA THR A 109 -5.73 5.06 15.84
C THR A 109 -6.06 4.33 14.53
N GLU A 110 -7.15 4.71 13.86
CA GLU A 110 -7.46 4.19 12.52
C GLU A 110 -6.42 4.62 11.49
N ALA A 111 -5.99 5.89 11.50
CA ALA A 111 -4.94 6.37 10.61
C ALA A 111 -3.62 5.57 10.76
N ALA A 112 -3.25 5.24 12.00
CA ALA A 112 -2.04 4.47 12.30
C ALA A 112 -2.07 3.06 11.71
N LYS A 113 -3.23 2.39 11.65
CA LYS A 113 -3.37 1.09 10.99
C LYS A 113 -3.01 1.19 9.51
N TYR A 114 -3.60 2.15 8.80
CA TYR A 114 -3.32 2.38 7.39
C TYR A 114 -1.87 2.85 7.13
N GLU A 115 -1.28 3.58 8.07
CA GLU A 115 0.15 3.92 8.00
C GLU A 115 1.04 2.68 8.05
N GLY A 116 0.76 1.75 8.97
CA GLY A 116 1.47 0.47 9.07
C GLY A 116 1.38 -0.35 7.78
N ASP A 117 0.20 -0.45 7.19
CA ASP A 117 0.00 -1.13 5.91
C ASP A 117 0.74 -0.42 4.76
N TYR A 118 0.71 0.91 4.71
CA TYR A 118 1.46 1.68 3.71
C TYR A 118 2.96 1.41 3.80
N ILE A 119 3.54 1.42 5.00
CA ILE A 119 4.97 1.15 5.22
C ILE A 119 5.30 -0.27 4.78
N THR A 120 4.47 -1.25 5.14
CA THR A 120 4.62 -2.65 4.76
C THR A 120 4.64 -2.81 3.23
N TRP A 121 3.62 -2.29 2.54
CA TRP A 121 3.51 -2.42 1.08
C TRP A 121 4.58 -1.65 0.32
N ARG A 122 5.04 -0.52 0.86
CA ARG A 122 6.22 0.19 0.34
C ARG A 122 7.49 -0.67 0.44
N GLY A 123 7.71 -1.33 1.57
CA GLY A 123 8.85 -2.23 1.74
C GLY A 123 8.81 -3.43 0.79
N ILE A 124 7.62 -3.99 0.58
CA ILE A 124 7.40 -5.06 -0.41
C ILE A 124 7.75 -4.58 -1.82
N ALA A 125 7.28 -3.39 -2.22
CA ALA A 125 7.59 -2.83 -3.54
C ALA A 125 9.10 -2.64 -3.75
N GLN A 126 9.80 -2.09 -2.75
CA GLN A 126 11.26 -1.92 -2.78
C GLN A 126 12.03 -3.25 -2.87
N THR A 127 11.48 -4.32 -2.29
CA THR A 127 12.06 -5.66 -2.42
C THR A 127 12.00 -6.16 -3.87
N TYR A 128 10.88 -5.94 -4.56
CA TYR A 128 10.75 -6.29 -5.98
C TYR A 128 11.65 -5.44 -6.87
N GLU A 129 11.83 -4.16 -6.55
CA GLU A 129 12.80 -3.30 -7.23
C GLU A 129 14.22 -3.89 -7.14
N GLY A 130 14.64 -4.31 -5.94
CA GLY A 130 15.92 -4.97 -5.72
C GLY A 130 16.08 -6.25 -6.56
N ALA A 131 15.07 -7.13 -6.56
CA ALA A 131 15.07 -8.35 -7.38
C ALA A 131 15.17 -8.04 -8.89
N ARG A 132 14.42 -7.05 -9.37
CA ARG A 132 14.43 -6.60 -10.76
C ARG A 132 15.82 -6.08 -11.18
N LEU A 133 16.51 -5.37 -10.30
CA LEU A 133 17.87 -4.88 -10.54
C LEU A 133 18.88 -6.03 -10.58
N ALA A 134 18.79 -6.99 -9.66
CA ALA A 134 19.65 -8.18 -9.69
C ALA A 134 19.51 -8.96 -11.01
N LEU A 135 18.27 -9.18 -11.47
CA LEU A 135 18.01 -9.84 -12.77
C LEU A 135 18.54 -9.04 -13.94
N LYS A 136 18.52 -7.70 -13.87
CA LYS A 136 19.13 -6.82 -14.88
C LYS A 136 20.62 -7.08 -15.00
N ASP A 137 21.30 -7.22 -13.88
CA ASP A 137 22.74 -7.39 -13.86
C ASP A 137 23.16 -8.81 -14.27
N ILE A 138 22.33 -9.83 -13.97
CA ILE A 138 22.47 -11.18 -14.52
C ILE A 138 22.41 -11.14 -16.06
N LEU A 139 21.39 -10.49 -16.63
CA LEU A 139 21.25 -10.37 -18.09
C LEU A 139 22.46 -9.70 -18.75
N LYS A 140 22.93 -8.57 -18.19
CA LYS A 140 24.14 -7.90 -18.68
C LYS A 140 25.37 -8.80 -18.61
N SER A 141 25.49 -9.61 -17.55
CA SER A 141 26.62 -10.53 -17.40
C SER A 141 26.58 -11.62 -18.48
N ILE A 142 25.40 -12.14 -18.82
CA ILE A 142 25.23 -13.13 -19.90
C ILE A 142 25.63 -12.53 -21.24
N GLU A 143 25.14 -11.31 -21.54
CA GLU A 143 25.50 -10.57 -22.76
C GLU A 143 27.02 -10.34 -22.86
N ALA A 144 27.66 -9.94 -21.75
CA ALA A 144 29.11 -9.72 -21.69
C ALA A 144 29.94 -10.99 -21.89
N GLN A 145 29.39 -12.17 -21.59
CA GLN A 145 30.03 -13.47 -21.80
C GLN A 145 29.80 -14.04 -23.21
N GLY A 146 29.12 -13.31 -24.09
CA GLY A 146 28.84 -13.74 -25.47
C GLY A 146 27.62 -14.65 -25.60
N GLY A 147 26.79 -14.76 -24.56
CA GLY A 147 25.49 -15.44 -24.64
C GLY A 147 24.48 -14.55 -25.36
N SER A 148 23.91 -15.04 -26.47
CA SER A 148 22.71 -14.48 -27.10
C SER A 148 21.46 -15.24 -26.67
#